data_AF-A0A168NH12-F1
#
_entry.id   AF-A0A168NH12-F1
#
_cell.length_a   1.000
_cell.length_b   1.000
_cell.length_c   1.000
_cell.angle_alpha   90.00
_cell.angle_beta   90.00
_cell.angle_gamma   90.00
#
_symmetry.space_group_name_H-M   'P 1'
#
loop_
_entity.id
_entity.type
_entity.pdbx_description
1 polymer ?
#
loop_
_entity_poly.entity_id
_entity_poly.type
_entity_poly.pdbx_seq_one_letter_code
_entity_poly.pdbx_strand_id
1 'polypeptide(L)'
;MLASMNVMTSLGLINSGFTKLLSSRIYQQFLRPQMEHGLAITPLTKTLVTKKLEQAQNDSIRRFHGAHSLSSTVITRHLGRIPPMQTRVDLLRFKYLHRIATLPADSLLSIIIVVSTSAPRRLTATSPWIRLSHHLLWHQYKSLEDPPPTQRFLNAHLDTLHTAASSHSTLLQQCRPKRGIDPILHVPMDRRHRSRLIRWRLVWLTGGSPKLCACGQTISKRHIISLVPDMLIHCPSSSTVYHVNPPHMRPRANGGATGQSSQQSSWPWNNSSTPTTKNPPLQTCSKG
;
A
#
# COMPACT_ATOMS: atom_id res chain seq x y z
N MET A 1 -13.06 -12.25 -1.00
CA MET A 1 -11.67 -11.79 -0.83
C MET A 1 -10.65 -12.90 -0.63
N LEU A 2 -10.56 -13.61 0.51
CA LEU A 2 -9.49 -14.62 0.74
C LEU A 2 -9.43 -15.71 -0.35
N ALA A 3 -10.58 -16.28 -0.72
CA ALA A 3 -10.68 -17.24 -1.83
C ALA A 3 -10.13 -16.65 -3.15
N SER A 4 -10.57 -15.45 -3.53
CA SER A 4 -10.09 -14.76 -4.74
C SER A 4 -8.59 -14.47 -4.68
N MET A 5 -8.06 -14.03 -3.53
CA MET A 5 -6.61 -13.88 -3.31
C MET A 5 -5.86 -15.19 -3.55
N ASN A 6 -6.38 -16.32 -3.07
CA ASN A 6 -5.76 -17.62 -3.27
C ASN A 6 -5.80 -18.07 -4.74
N VAL A 7 -6.88 -17.78 -5.47
CA VAL A 7 -6.96 -17.99 -6.94
C VAL A 7 -5.91 -17.15 -7.68
N MET A 8 -5.68 -15.90 -7.27
CA MET A 8 -4.59 -15.11 -7.86
C MET A 8 -3.20 -15.60 -7.44
N THR A 9 -3.04 -16.21 -6.26
CA THR A 9 -1.80 -16.90 -5.89
C THR A 9 -1.51 -18.07 -6.83
N SER A 10 -2.51 -18.92 -7.11
CA SER A 10 -2.33 -20.08 -8.01
C SER A 10 -2.10 -19.65 -9.47
N LEU A 11 -2.70 -18.55 -9.91
CA LEU A 11 -2.41 -17.90 -11.20
C LEU A 11 -1.04 -17.18 -11.25
N GLY A 12 -0.19 -17.30 -10.23
CA GLY A 12 1.17 -16.73 -10.22
C GLY A 12 1.27 -15.21 -10.02
N LEU A 13 0.15 -14.50 -9.83
CA LEU A 13 0.08 -13.03 -9.68
C LEU A 13 0.81 -12.50 -8.45
N ILE A 14 0.94 -13.35 -7.43
CA ILE A 14 1.65 -13.06 -6.18
C ILE A 14 3.11 -13.52 -6.26
N ASN A 15 3.39 -14.63 -6.98
CA ASN A 15 4.70 -15.28 -6.99
C ASN A 15 5.64 -14.74 -8.08
N SER A 16 5.77 -13.42 -8.17
CA SER A 16 6.75 -12.69 -9.01
C SER A 16 6.63 -12.81 -10.54
N GLY A 17 5.64 -13.53 -11.08
CA GLY A 17 5.45 -13.68 -12.52
C GLY A 17 5.05 -12.39 -13.24
N PHE A 18 4.37 -11.47 -12.55
CA PHE A 18 3.85 -10.23 -13.12
C PHE A 18 4.58 -8.98 -12.60
N THR A 19 4.55 -7.91 -13.39
CA THR A 19 5.11 -6.61 -12.97
C THR A 19 4.32 -6.04 -11.78
N LYS A 20 5.00 -5.35 -10.86
CA LYS A 20 4.35 -4.78 -9.67
C LYS A 20 3.29 -3.72 -10.02
N LEU A 21 3.40 -3.08 -11.18
CA LEU A 21 2.33 -2.25 -11.73
C LEU A 21 1.07 -3.06 -12.02
N LEU A 22 1.20 -4.15 -12.78
CA LEU A 22 0.09 -5.00 -13.18
C LEU A 22 -0.57 -5.67 -11.96
N SER A 23 0.20 -6.16 -11.00
CA SER A 23 -0.35 -6.64 -9.71
C SER A 23 -1.17 -5.56 -8.99
N SER A 24 -0.72 -4.29 -9.00
CA SER A 24 -1.45 -3.17 -8.41
C SER A 24 -2.74 -2.84 -9.16
N ARG A 25 -2.74 -2.97 -10.49
CA ARG A 25 -3.94 -2.77 -11.33
C ARG A 25 -4.97 -3.87 -11.13
N ILE A 26 -4.55 -5.13 -11.10
CA ILE A 26 -5.43 -6.29 -10.87
C ILE A 26 -6.07 -6.20 -9.47
N TYR A 27 -5.32 -5.77 -8.45
CA TYR A 27 -5.89 -5.44 -7.15
C TYR A 27 -6.97 -4.33 -7.23
N GLN A 28 -6.71 -3.24 -7.96
CA GLN A 28 -7.66 -2.14 -8.16
C GLN A 28 -8.91 -2.55 -8.94
N GLN A 29 -8.80 -3.49 -9.88
CA GLN A 29 -9.88 -3.87 -10.82
C GLN A 29 -10.74 -5.04 -10.34
N PHE A 30 -10.17 -6.06 -9.68
CA PHE A 30 -10.89 -7.29 -9.36
C PHE A 30 -11.19 -7.48 -7.87
N LEU A 31 -10.24 -7.16 -6.99
CA LEU A 31 -10.39 -7.38 -5.54
C LEU A 31 -11.02 -6.22 -4.81
N ARG A 32 -10.55 -5.02 -5.14
CA ARG A 32 -11.01 -3.79 -4.51
C ARG A 32 -12.53 -3.62 -4.64
N PRO A 33 -13.19 -3.89 -5.79
CA PRO A 33 -14.65 -3.87 -5.87
C PRO A 33 -15.34 -4.83 -4.89
N GLN A 34 -14.75 -5.98 -4.54
CA GLN A 34 -15.34 -6.90 -3.55
C GLN A 34 -15.41 -6.30 -2.14
N MET A 35 -14.49 -5.40 -1.78
CA MET A 35 -14.56 -4.65 -0.51
C MET A 35 -15.40 -3.38 -0.64
N GLU A 36 -15.45 -2.78 -1.82
CA GLU A 36 -16.08 -1.48 -2.08
C GLU A 36 -17.58 -1.60 -2.41
N HIS A 37 -18.08 -2.79 -2.70
CA HIS A 37 -19.49 -3.07 -2.92
C HIS A 37 -20.34 -2.62 -1.70
N GLY A 38 -21.40 -1.86 -1.95
CA GLY A 38 -22.28 -1.31 -0.91
C GLY A 38 -21.74 -0.13 -0.08
N LEU A 39 -20.42 0.12 -0.03
CA LEU A 39 -19.83 1.13 0.88
C LEU A 39 -20.34 2.57 0.68
N ALA A 40 -20.88 2.90 -0.50
CA ALA A 40 -21.47 4.20 -0.78
C ALA A 40 -22.76 4.46 0.02
N ILE A 41 -23.55 3.42 0.30
CA ILE A 41 -24.89 3.52 0.92
C ILE A 41 -24.97 2.93 2.32
N THR A 42 -24.10 1.97 2.66
CA THR A 42 -24.12 1.32 3.96
C THR A 42 -23.75 2.31 5.08
N PRO A 43 -24.45 2.31 6.24
CA PRO A 43 -23.99 2.98 7.45
C PRO A 43 -22.75 2.27 7.99
N LEU A 44 -21.58 2.87 7.79
CA LEU A 44 -20.29 2.29 8.17
C LEU A 44 -19.84 2.79 9.55
N THR A 45 -19.49 1.87 10.45
CA THR A 45 -18.80 2.22 11.69
C THR A 45 -17.33 2.56 11.40
N LYS A 46 -16.75 3.52 12.13
CA LYS A 46 -15.33 3.89 11.98
C LYS A 46 -14.43 2.64 12.07
N THR A 47 -14.69 1.76 13.04
CA THR A 47 -13.96 0.50 13.26
C THR A 47 -13.98 -0.45 12.06
N LEU A 48 -15.10 -0.56 11.35
CA LEU A 48 -15.19 -1.40 10.14
C LEU A 48 -14.25 -0.87 9.04
N VAL A 49 -14.26 0.44 8.81
CA VAL A 49 -13.44 1.06 7.76
C VAL A 49 -11.96 1.09 8.13
N THR A 50 -11.63 1.64 9.31
CA THR A 50 -10.23 1.93 9.70
C THR A 50 -9.48 0.71 10.23
N LYS A 51 -10.17 -0.31 10.76
CA LYS A 51 -9.53 -1.57 11.17
C LYS A 51 -9.73 -2.66 10.11
N LYS A 52 -10.95 -3.18 9.94
CA LYS A 52 -11.19 -4.39 9.13
C LYS A 52 -10.89 -4.19 7.64
N LEU A 53 -11.47 -3.17 7.00
CA LEU A 53 -11.28 -2.93 5.56
C LEU A 53 -9.86 -2.45 5.25
N GLU A 54 -9.29 -1.55 6.05
CA GLU A 54 -7.90 -1.09 5.86
C GLU A 54 -6.90 -2.23 6.07
N GLN A 55 -7.12 -3.14 7.03
CA GLN A 55 -6.30 -4.34 7.20
C GLN A 55 -6.40 -5.28 6.00
N ALA A 56 -7.61 -5.58 5.52
CA ALA A 56 -7.83 -6.42 4.35
C ALA A 56 -7.16 -5.84 3.08
N GLN A 57 -7.23 -4.52 2.89
CA GLN A 57 -6.46 -3.79 1.89
C GLN A 57 -4.95 -4.00 2.07
N ASN A 58 -4.44 -3.78 3.28
CA ASN A 58 -3.00 -3.83 3.57
C ASN A 58 -2.42 -5.24 3.35
N ASP A 59 -3.11 -6.28 3.80
CA ASP A 59 -2.67 -7.66 3.64
C ASP A 59 -2.74 -8.12 2.19
N SER A 60 -3.75 -7.65 1.43
CA SER A 60 -3.80 -7.84 -0.03
C SER A 60 -2.58 -7.23 -0.72
N ILE A 61 -2.27 -5.96 -0.41
CA ILE A 61 -1.14 -5.22 -0.98
C ILE A 61 0.21 -5.88 -0.63
N ARG A 62 0.39 -6.32 0.62
CA ARG A 62 1.61 -7.03 1.05
C ARG A 62 1.83 -8.30 0.24
N ARG A 63 0.78 -9.12 0.08
CA ARG A 63 0.82 -10.34 -0.73
C ARG A 63 1.21 -10.04 -2.18
N PHE A 64 0.56 -9.09 -2.86
CA PHE A 64 0.93 -8.71 -4.24
C PHE A 64 2.37 -8.20 -4.39
N HIS A 65 2.88 -7.47 -3.40
CA HIS A 65 4.26 -6.99 -3.45
C HIS A 65 5.28 -8.07 -3.06
N GLY A 66 4.87 -9.20 -2.50
CA GLY A 66 5.78 -10.19 -1.90
C GLY A 66 6.50 -9.60 -0.69
N ALA A 67 5.80 -8.76 0.07
CA ALA A 67 6.33 -8.04 1.22
C ALA A 67 6.10 -8.81 2.52
N HIS A 68 6.92 -8.53 3.53
CA HIS A 68 6.77 -9.10 4.86
C HIS A 68 5.43 -8.65 5.50
N SER A 69 4.89 -9.46 6.42
CA SER A 69 3.62 -9.17 7.13
C SER A 69 3.65 -7.84 7.88
N LEU A 70 4.80 -7.49 8.45
CA LEU A 70 5.02 -6.23 9.18
C LEU A 70 5.39 -5.04 8.27
N SER A 71 5.54 -5.24 6.95
CA SER A 71 5.94 -4.16 6.05
C SER A 71 4.91 -3.04 6.00
N SER A 72 5.39 -1.80 6.00
CA SER A 72 4.57 -0.60 5.79
C SER A 72 3.96 -0.62 4.38
N THR A 73 2.65 -0.51 4.32
CA THR A 73 1.90 -0.37 3.07
C THR A 73 1.75 1.07 2.62
N VAL A 74 2.15 2.06 3.44
CA VAL A 74 2.02 3.50 3.13
C VAL A 74 2.78 3.83 1.83
N ILE A 75 4.05 3.43 1.75
CA ILE A 75 4.88 3.64 0.56
C ILE A 75 4.34 2.83 -0.62
N THR A 76 4.02 1.54 -0.42
CA THR A 76 3.47 0.67 -1.47
C THR A 76 2.19 1.25 -2.08
N ARG A 77 1.32 1.80 -1.24
CA ARG A 77 0.10 2.49 -1.65
C ARG A 77 0.39 3.75 -2.46
N HIS A 78 1.32 4.58 -2.00
CA HIS A 78 1.77 5.76 -2.74
C HIS A 78 2.31 5.38 -4.13
N LEU A 79 3.21 4.39 -4.24
CA LEU A 79 3.77 3.94 -5.53
C LEU A 79 2.69 3.49 -6.52
N GLY A 80 1.68 2.75 -6.05
CA GLY A 80 0.59 2.21 -6.88
C GLY A 80 -0.59 3.16 -7.11
N ARG A 81 -0.52 4.43 -6.64
CA ARG A 81 -1.66 5.37 -6.60
C ARG A 81 -2.90 4.79 -5.89
N ILE A 82 -2.67 4.03 -4.82
CA ILE A 82 -3.73 3.39 -4.03
C ILE A 82 -4.11 4.28 -2.83
N PRO A 83 -5.34 4.82 -2.77
CA PRO A 83 -5.84 5.54 -1.58
C PRO A 83 -6.19 4.60 -0.40
N PRO A 84 -6.20 5.12 0.85
CA PRO A 84 -6.74 4.42 2.02
C PRO A 84 -8.26 4.14 1.87
N MET A 85 -8.77 3.18 2.63
CA MET A 85 -10.17 2.77 2.59
C MET A 85 -11.12 3.87 3.05
N GLN A 86 -10.73 4.72 4.01
CA GLN A 86 -11.54 5.88 4.42
C GLN A 86 -11.76 6.84 3.23
N THR A 87 -10.69 7.33 2.63
CA THR A 87 -10.78 8.16 1.41
C THR A 87 -11.54 7.47 0.29
N ARG A 88 -11.51 6.13 0.19
CA ARG A 88 -12.35 5.42 -0.80
C ARG A 88 -13.82 5.41 -0.48
N VAL A 89 -14.21 5.26 0.79
CA VAL A 89 -15.61 5.46 1.21
C VAL A 89 -16.08 6.85 0.81
N ASP A 90 -15.29 7.88 1.11
CA ASP A 90 -15.67 9.27 0.85
C ASP A 90 -15.81 9.56 -0.66
N LEU A 91 -14.89 9.04 -1.48
CA LEU A 91 -14.97 9.08 -2.95
C LEU A 91 -16.17 8.29 -3.51
N LEU A 92 -16.50 7.14 -2.94
CA LEU A 92 -17.62 6.30 -3.40
C LEU A 92 -18.97 6.97 -3.08
N ARG A 93 -19.11 7.53 -1.87
CA ARG A 93 -20.27 8.33 -1.44
C ARG A 93 -20.47 9.54 -2.34
N PHE A 94 -19.39 10.29 -2.59
CA PHE A 94 -19.42 11.42 -3.51
C PHE A 94 -19.86 11.01 -4.94
N LYS A 95 -19.24 9.97 -5.52
CA LYS A 95 -19.60 9.50 -6.86
C LYS A 95 -21.05 9.00 -6.95
N TYR A 96 -21.55 8.39 -5.89
CA TYR A 96 -22.94 7.93 -5.82
C TYR A 96 -23.91 9.11 -5.78
N LEU A 97 -23.66 10.11 -4.94
CA LEU A 97 -24.45 11.35 -4.87
C LEU A 97 -24.41 12.16 -6.18
N HIS A 98 -23.24 12.25 -6.81
CA HIS A 98 -23.07 12.90 -8.11
C HIS A 98 -23.88 12.18 -9.21
N ARG A 99 -23.85 10.84 -9.23
CA ARG A 99 -24.69 10.05 -10.15
C ARG A 99 -26.18 10.28 -9.90
N ILE A 100 -26.60 10.36 -8.64
CA ILE A 100 -28.01 10.65 -8.29
C ILE A 100 -28.44 12.04 -8.78
N ALA A 101 -27.62 13.06 -8.56
CA ALA A 101 -27.92 14.43 -8.99
C ALA A 101 -27.93 14.62 -10.53
N THR A 102 -27.46 13.62 -11.27
CA THR A 102 -27.45 13.59 -12.74
C THR A 102 -28.41 12.54 -13.31
N LEU A 103 -29.24 11.91 -12.47
CA LEU A 103 -30.35 11.07 -12.92
C LEU A 103 -31.55 11.95 -13.35
N PRO A 104 -32.34 11.48 -14.33
CA PRO A 104 -33.66 12.05 -14.64
C PRO A 104 -34.60 12.11 -13.41
N ALA A 105 -35.53 13.07 -13.41
CA ALA A 105 -36.44 13.31 -12.29
C ALA A 105 -37.47 12.19 -12.07
N ASP A 106 -37.83 11.49 -13.15
CA ASP A 106 -38.71 10.33 -13.22
C ASP A 106 -38.02 9.02 -12.78
N SER A 107 -36.71 9.03 -12.52
CA SER A 107 -36.03 7.83 -12.03
C SER A 107 -36.59 7.40 -10.66
N LEU A 108 -36.81 6.09 -10.47
CA LEU A 108 -37.29 5.52 -9.21
C LEU A 108 -36.49 6.02 -8.00
N LEU A 109 -35.18 6.21 -8.16
CA LEU A 109 -34.29 6.68 -7.10
C LEU A 109 -34.55 8.16 -6.77
N SER A 110 -34.75 9.01 -7.79
CA SER A 110 -35.15 10.41 -7.64
C SER A 110 -36.48 10.52 -6.86
N ILE A 111 -37.48 9.72 -7.24
CA ILE A 111 -38.80 9.67 -6.59
C ILE A 111 -38.67 9.22 -5.13
N ILE A 112 -37.94 8.13 -4.87
CA ILE A 112 -37.69 7.63 -3.50
C ILE A 112 -37.02 8.69 -2.62
N ILE A 113 -36.07 9.46 -3.15
CA ILE A 113 -35.40 10.53 -2.39
C ILE A 113 -36.37 11.66 -2.05
N VAL A 114 -37.20 12.12 -3.00
CA VAL A 114 -38.20 13.16 -2.75
C VAL A 114 -39.15 12.71 -1.63
N VAL A 115 -39.73 11.52 -1.74
CA VAL A 115 -40.62 10.95 -0.71
C VAL A 115 -39.90 10.76 0.65
N SER A 116 -38.64 10.32 0.63
CA SER A 116 -37.84 10.14 1.85
C SER A 116 -37.43 11.45 2.54
N THR A 117 -37.45 12.58 1.82
CA THR A 117 -37.06 13.89 2.34
C THR A 117 -38.26 14.76 2.73
N SER A 118 -39.43 14.54 2.14
CA SER A 118 -40.70 15.18 2.53
C SER A 118 -41.35 14.57 3.78
N ALA A 119 -40.93 13.37 4.19
CA ALA A 119 -41.48 12.71 5.37
C ALA A 119 -41.11 13.43 6.71
N PRO A 120 -41.99 13.41 7.74
CA PRO A 120 -41.78 14.13 9.00
C PRO A 120 -40.43 13.85 9.67
N ARG A 121 -39.79 14.91 10.19
CA ARG A 121 -38.41 14.89 10.74
C ARG A 121 -38.14 13.81 11.80
N ARG A 122 -39.17 13.39 12.54
CA ARG A 122 -39.12 12.28 13.52
C ARG A 122 -38.85 10.90 12.88
N LEU A 123 -39.32 10.68 11.65
CA LEU A 123 -39.12 9.43 10.91
C LEU A 123 -37.83 9.44 10.07
N THR A 124 -37.30 10.63 9.76
CA THR A 124 -36.17 10.78 8.82
C THR A 124 -34.82 11.02 9.48
N ALA A 125 -34.76 11.40 10.78
CA ALA A 125 -33.52 11.70 11.49
C ALA A 125 -32.47 10.55 11.50
N THR A 126 -32.91 9.29 11.40
CA THR A 126 -32.03 8.10 11.33
C THR A 126 -31.72 7.66 9.89
N SER A 127 -32.36 8.28 8.89
CA SER A 127 -32.28 7.88 7.49
C SER A 127 -30.83 7.85 6.99
N PRO A 128 -30.38 6.72 6.40
CA PRO A 128 -29.09 6.67 5.71
C PRO A 128 -28.94 7.78 4.65
N TRP A 129 -30.04 8.17 3.99
CA TRP A 129 -30.06 9.20 2.96
C TRP A 129 -29.71 10.60 3.48
N ILE A 130 -30.27 11.03 4.62
CA ILE A 130 -29.96 12.35 5.20
C ILE A 130 -28.49 12.41 5.66
N ARG A 131 -27.98 11.33 6.26
CA ARG A 131 -26.55 11.24 6.61
C ARG A 131 -25.63 11.23 5.39
N LEU A 132 -26.11 10.70 4.26
CA LEU A 132 -25.36 10.66 3.00
C LEU A 132 -25.39 12.01 2.28
N SER A 133 -26.53 12.70 2.22
CA SER A 133 -26.63 14.03 1.59
C SER A 133 -25.81 15.10 2.33
N HIS A 134 -25.60 14.95 3.64
CA HIS A 134 -24.74 15.82 4.46
C HIS A 134 -23.22 15.52 4.32
N HIS A 135 -22.81 14.72 3.33
CA HIS A 135 -21.41 14.36 3.13
C HIS A 135 -20.53 15.55 2.71
N LEU A 136 -19.43 15.80 3.43
CA LEU A 136 -18.61 17.01 3.28
C LEU A 136 -18.12 17.26 1.85
N LEU A 137 -17.58 16.25 1.15
CA LEU A 137 -17.11 16.42 -0.24
C LEU A 137 -18.23 16.71 -1.23
N TRP A 138 -19.46 16.30 -0.90
CA TRP A 138 -20.62 16.56 -1.72
C TRP A 138 -21.11 18.00 -1.53
N HIS A 139 -21.17 18.46 -0.28
CA HIS A 139 -21.46 19.86 0.04
C HIS A 139 -20.44 20.81 -0.61
N GLN A 140 -19.14 20.51 -0.49
CA GLN A 140 -18.05 21.30 -1.10
C GLN A 140 -18.16 21.39 -2.63
N TYR A 141 -18.66 20.35 -3.29
CA TYR A 141 -18.86 20.35 -4.74
C TYR A 141 -20.12 21.11 -5.13
N LYS A 142 -21.21 20.97 -4.36
CA LYS A 142 -22.47 21.71 -4.58
C LYS A 142 -22.36 23.22 -4.32
N SER A 143 -21.41 23.66 -3.49
CA SER A 143 -21.17 25.08 -3.20
C SER A 143 -20.28 25.78 -4.22
N LEU A 144 -19.89 25.12 -5.31
CA LEU A 144 -19.15 25.73 -6.42
C LEU A 144 -20.16 26.22 -7.47
N GLU A 145 -20.06 27.50 -7.86
CA GLU A 145 -20.92 28.11 -8.88
C GLU A 145 -20.67 27.49 -10.27
N ASP A 146 -19.38 27.34 -10.65
CA ASP A 146 -18.95 26.57 -11.82
C ASP A 146 -18.08 25.38 -11.35
N PRO A 147 -18.67 24.19 -11.11
CA PRO A 147 -17.94 23.04 -10.63
C PRO A 147 -17.08 22.42 -11.75
N PRO A 148 -15.74 22.29 -11.57
CA PRO A 148 -14.89 21.70 -12.59
C PRO A 148 -15.24 20.22 -12.80
N PRO A 149 -14.87 19.63 -13.96
CA PRO A 149 -15.16 18.24 -14.29
C PRO A 149 -14.87 17.31 -13.10
N THR A 150 -15.82 16.44 -12.77
CA THR A 150 -15.83 15.60 -11.55
C THR A 150 -14.49 14.91 -11.28
N GLN A 151 -13.80 14.46 -12.33
CA GLN A 151 -12.51 13.79 -12.24
C GLN A 151 -11.33 14.74 -11.93
N ARG A 152 -11.40 16.03 -12.30
CA ARG A 152 -10.45 17.08 -11.87
C ARG A 152 -10.67 17.43 -10.40
N PHE A 153 -11.91 17.70 -9.98
CA PHE A 153 -12.26 17.97 -8.57
C PHE A 153 -11.76 16.86 -7.63
N LEU A 154 -12.10 15.61 -7.93
CA LEU A 154 -11.65 14.46 -7.13
C LEU A 154 -10.13 14.25 -7.13
N ASN A 155 -9.44 14.67 -8.19
CA ASN A 155 -7.98 14.62 -8.22
C ASN A 155 -7.37 15.70 -7.31
N ALA A 156 -7.82 16.96 -7.41
CA ALA A 156 -7.36 18.04 -6.56
C ALA A 156 -7.56 17.70 -5.06
N HIS A 157 -8.74 17.21 -4.69
CA HIS A 157 -9.01 16.76 -3.31
C HIS A 157 -8.03 15.65 -2.85
N LEU A 158 -7.74 14.67 -3.70
CA LEU A 158 -6.76 13.62 -3.41
C LEU A 158 -5.32 14.12 -3.33
N ASP A 159 -4.99 15.20 -4.03
CA ASP A 159 -3.68 15.86 -3.95
C ASP A 159 -3.56 16.63 -2.64
N THR A 160 -4.60 17.35 -2.19
CA THR A 160 -4.66 17.98 -0.86
C THR A 160 -4.48 16.96 0.27
N LEU A 161 -5.20 15.82 0.22
CA LEU A 161 -5.05 14.73 1.19
C LEU A 161 -3.63 14.12 1.16
N HIS A 162 -3.00 14.04 -0.01
CA HIS A 162 -1.64 13.53 -0.13
C HIS A 162 -0.60 14.48 0.49
N THR A 163 -0.74 15.79 0.26
CA THR A 163 0.11 16.81 0.87
C THR A 163 -0.01 16.79 2.40
N ALA A 164 -1.24 16.73 2.93
CA ALA A 164 -1.47 16.60 4.37
C ALA A 164 -0.93 15.27 4.94
N ALA A 165 -1.11 14.14 4.25
CA ALA A 165 -0.51 12.87 4.69
C ALA A 165 1.03 12.91 4.67
N SER A 166 1.63 13.70 3.77
CA SER A 166 3.07 13.83 3.63
C SER A 166 3.71 14.71 4.71
N SER A 167 3.05 15.78 5.17
CA SER A 167 3.58 16.56 6.31
C SER A 167 3.73 15.71 7.58
N HIS A 168 2.82 14.75 7.80
CA HIS A 168 2.82 13.87 8.97
C HIS A 168 3.56 12.52 8.77
N SER A 169 4.23 12.28 7.65
CA SER A 169 4.89 10.99 7.39
C SER A 169 6.26 11.12 6.73
N THR A 170 7.32 10.89 7.50
CA THR A 170 8.71 10.82 7.02
C THR A 170 8.89 9.83 5.86
N LEU A 171 8.14 8.73 5.87
CA LEU A 171 8.13 7.74 4.78
C LEU A 171 7.58 8.30 3.45
N LEU A 172 6.57 9.18 3.51
CA LEU A 172 6.00 9.85 2.32
C LEU A 172 6.83 11.05 1.88
N GLN A 173 7.44 11.79 2.80
CA GLN A 173 8.43 12.84 2.48
C GLN A 173 9.64 12.28 1.72
N GLN A 174 9.97 11.01 1.97
CA GLN A 174 10.97 10.24 1.23
C GLN A 174 10.42 9.51 -0.01
N CYS A 175 9.24 9.90 -0.51
CA CYS A 175 8.68 9.46 -1.78
C CYS A 175 8.61 10.65 -2.77
N ARG A 176 7.91 10.51 -3.90
CA ARG A 176 7.73 11.65 -4.82
C ARG A 176 6.70 12.61 -4.22
N PRO A 177 6.87 13.94 -4.34
CA PRO A 177 5.89 14.91 -3.83
C PRO A 177 4.57 14.87 -4.61
N LYS A 178 4.62 14.54 -5.91
CA LYS A 178 3.45 14.44 -6.79
C LYS A 178 2.79 13.07 -6.68
N ARG A 179 1.49 13.03 -6.40
CA ARG A 179 0.67 11.81 -6.46
C ARG A 179 0.59 11.30 -7.89
N GLY A 180 0.96 10.05 -8.11
CA GLY A 180 0.95 9.42 -9.43
C GLY A 180 1.17 7.91 -9.32
N ILE A 181 1.27 7.24 -10.47
CA ILE A 181 1.92 5.93 -10.52
C ILE A 181 3.42 6.23 -10.50
N ASP A 182 4.18 5.61 -9.60
CA ASP A 182 5.61 5.90 -9.58
C ASP A 182 6.33 5.28 -10.78
N PRO A 183 7.22 6.04 -11.47
CA PRO A 183 7.97 5.55 -12.63
C PRO A 183 8.73 4.25 -12.40
N ILE A 184 9.17 3.95 -11.17
CA ILE A 184 9.79 2.67 -10.82
C ILE A 184 8.95 1.44 -11.22
N LEU A 185 7.62 1.59 -11.32
CA LEU A 185 6.70 0.52 -11.67
C LEU A 185 6.55 0.29 -13.18
N HIS A 186 6.86 1.29 -14.03
CA HIS A 186 6.68 1.23 -15.49
C HIS A 186 7.94 1.47 -16.32
N VAL A 187 8.99 2.10 -15.79
CA VAL A 187 10.26 2.32 -16.49
C VAL A 187 10.88 0.96 -16.86
N PRO A 188 11.30 0.75 -18.13
CA PRO A 188 12.03 -0.45 -18.54
C PRO A 188 13.32 -0.62 -17.73
N MET A 189 13.47 -1.79 -17.11
CA MET A 189 14.66 -2.19 -16.34
C MET A 189 14.53 -3.66 -15.96
N ASP A 190 15.67 -4.31 -15.73
CA ASP A 190 15.71 -5.69 -15.22
C ASP A 190 14.97 -5.83 -13.87
N ARG A 191 14.40 -7.02 -13.66
CA ARG A 191 13.66 -7.42 -12.48
C ARG A 191 14.49 -7.30 -11.19
N ARG A 192 15.80 -7.58 -11.20
CA ARG A 192 16.68 -7.43 -10.02
C ARG A 192 16.87 -5.95 -9.67
N HIS A 193 17.08 -5.08 -10.67
CA HIS A 193 17.17 -3.63 -10.47
C HIS A 193 15.86 -3.03 -9.92
N ARG A 194 14.72 -3.35 -10.54
CA ARG A 194 13.40 -2.90 -10.05
C ARG A 194 13.13 -3.37 -8.62
N SER A 195 13.45 -4.62 -8.31
CA SER A 195 13.28 -5.17 -6.96
C SER A 195 14.16 -4.45 -5.94
N ARG A 196 15.43 -4.16 -6.28
CA ARG A 196 16.35 -3.39 -5.41
C ARG A 196 15.81 -1.98 -5.14
N LEU A 197 15.42 -1.24 -6.18
CA LEU A 197 14.88 0.12 -6.04
C LEU A 197 13.56 0.15 -5.24
N ILE A 198 12.68 -0.84 -5.40
CA ILE A 198 11.41 -0.93 -4.63
C ILE A 198 11.71 -1.18 -3.15
N ARG A 199 12.56 -2.17 -2.83
CA ARG A 199 12.97 -2.47 -1.45
C ARG A 199 13.60 -1.26 -0.77
N TRP A 200 14.48 -0.56 -1.49
CA TRP A 200 15.13 0.66 -1.03
C TRP A 200 14.12 1.78 -0.73
N ARG A 201 13.11 1.98 -1.59
CA ARG A 201 12.02 2.93 -1.31
C ARG A 201 11.20 2.55 -0.08
N LEU A 202 10.94 1.26 0.12
CA LEU A 202 10.29 0.68 1.30
C LEU A 202 11.12 0.78 2.59
N VAL A 203 12.30 1.43 2.55
CA VAL A 203 13.27 1.55 3.66
C VAL A 203 13.86 0.19 4.06
N TRP A 204 13.83 -0.80 3.16
CA TRP A 204 14.60 -2.04 3.33
C TRP A 204 15.99 -1.88 2.72
N LEU A 205 16.72 -0.90 3.26
CA LEU A 205 18.18 -0.88 3.09
C LEU A 205 18.75 -2.02 3.94
N THR A 206 19.50 -2.91 3.29
CA THR A 206 20.56 -3.63 4.01
C THR A 206 21.54 -2.57 4.51
N GLY A 207 21.74 -2.49 5.83
CA GLY A 207 22.70 -1.55 6.41
C GLY A 207 24.09 -1.73 5.77
N GLY A 208 24.73 -0.63 5.42
CA GLY A 208 26.00 -0.62 4.70
C GLY A 208 26.44 0.82 4.43
N SER A 209 27.73 1.03 4.22
CA SER A 209 28.31 2.35 3.97
C SER A 209 27.77 2.98 2.67
N PRO A 210 27.51 4.30 2.65
CA PRO A 210 26.98 4.98 1.47
C PRO A 210 28.01 4.97 0.35
N LYS A 211 27.65 4.36 -0.79
CA LYS A 211 28.46 4.37 -2.01
C LYS A 211 28.36 5.72 -2.72
N LEU A 212 29.39 6.08 -3.49
CA LEU A 212 29.37 7.24 -4.38
C LEU A 212 28.55 6.95 -5.64
N CYS A 213 27.87 7.99 -6.15
CA CYS A 213 27.18 7.99 -7.44
C CYS A 213 28.14 8.45 -8.55
N ALA A 214 27.79 8.16 -9.81
CA ALA A 214 28.55 8.62 -10.98
C ALA A 214 28.65 10.16 -11.07
N CYS A 215 27.74 10.91 -10.46
CA CYS A 215 27.80 12.37 -10.36
C CYS A 215 28.58 12.89 -9.14
N GLY A 216 29.42 12.06 -8.50
CA GLY A 216 30.27 12.42 -7.36
C GLY A 216 29.56 12.53 -6.00
N GLN A 217 28.23 12.54 -5.94
CA GLN A 217 27.46 12.63 -4.69
C GLN A 217 27.34 11.27 -4.00
N THR A 218 27.24 11.22 -2.67
CA THR A 218 26.89 9.99 -1.97
C THR A 218 25.46 9.57 -2.29
N ILE A 219 25.24 8.27 -2.51
CA ILE A 219 23.94 7.69 -2.86
C ILE A 219 23.01 7.74 -1.64
N SER A 220 22.38 8.90 -1.45
CA SER A 220 21.41 9.17 -0.39
C SER A 220 19.97 8.97 -0.86
N LYS A 221 19.02 8.91 0.08
CA LYS A 221 17.61 8.70 -0.27
C LYS A 221 17.01 9.86 -1.07
N ARG A 222 17.43 11.09 -0.83
CA ARG A 222 16.97 12.27 -1.60
C ARG A 222 17.55 12.24 -3.02
N HIS A 223 18.83 11.88 -3.15
CA HIS A 223 19.59 11.96 -4.40
C HIS A 223 19.01 11.07 -5.54
N ILE A 224 18.61 9.83 -5.25
CA ILE A 224 17.96 8.99 -6.28
C ILE A 224 16.53 9.49 -6.59
N ILE A 225 15.79 10.05 -5.62
CA ILE A 225 14.43 10.56 -5.89
C ILE A 225 14.47 11.70 -6.93
N SER A 226 15.48 12.57 -6.85
CA SER A 226 15.73 13.61 -7.85
C SER A 226 16.26 13.09 -9.18
N LEU A 227 17.04 11.99 -9.22
CA LEU A 227 17.65 11.44 -10.44
C LEU A 227 16.81 10.43 -11.24
N VAL A 228 15.71 9.89 -10.69
CA VAL A 228 14.85 8.95 -11.44
C VAL A 228 14.16 9.56 -12.70
N PRO A 229 14.01 10.88 -12.90
CA PRO A 229 13.73 11.46 -14.22
C PRO A 229 14.91 11.29 -15.21
N ASP A 230 16.15 11.57 -14.78
CA ASP A 230 17.31 11.76 -15.67
C ASP A 230 18.09 10.48 -15.99
N MET A 231 17.82 9.38 -15.27
CA MET A 231 18.36 8.03 -15.52
C MET A 231 18.06 7.48 -16.94
N LEU A 232 17.30 8.19 -17.77
CA LEU A 232 17.02 7.84 -19.17
C LEU A 232 17.88 8.60 -20.19
N ILE A 233 18.71 9.57 -19.79
CA ILE A 233 19.47 10.39 -20.76
C ILE A 233 20.98 10.09 -20.76
N HIS A 234 21.67 9.99 -19.61
CA HIS A 234 23.15 10.02 -19.58
C HIS A 234 23.83 9.10 -18.54
N CYS A 235 23.31 7.90 -18.29
CA CYS A 235 24.03 6.89 -17.48
C CYS A 235 24.57 5.76 -18.38
N PRO A 236 25.79 5.89 -18.95
CA PRO A 236 26.41 4.79 -19.69
C PRO A 236 26.60 3.60 -18.75
N SER A 237 26.34 2.41 -19.27
CA SER A 237 26.52 1.14 -18.58
C SER A 237 27.96 1.03 -18.07
N SER A 238 28.14 1.11 -16.74
CA SER A 238 29.33 0.53 -16.12
C SER A 238 29.17 -0.99 -16.12
N SER A 239 29.49 -1.56 -17.28
CA SER A 239 29.74 -2.99 -17.47
C SER A 239 31.02 -3.35 -16.72
N THR A 240 30.94 -3.46 -15.41
CA THR A 240 32.03 -4.02 -14.59
C THR A 240 31.50 -5.24 -13.86
N VAL A 241 32.09 -6.37 -14.24
CA VAL A 241 31.80 -7.72 -13.75
C VAL A 241 31.83 -7.74 -12.23
N TYR A 242 30.67 -8.01 -11.62
CA TYR A 242 30.61 -8.47 -10.24
C TYR A 242 30.55 -10.00 -10.25
N HIS A 243 31.74 -10.63 -10.31
CA HIS A 243 31.93 -11.94 -9.71
C HIS A 243 31.58 -11.78 -8.23
N VAL A 244 30.45 -12.36 -7.81
CA VAL A 244 30.08 -12.51 -6.40
C VAL A 244 29.97 -13.99 -6.16
N ASN A 245 30.86 -14.51 -5.32
CA ASN A 245 30.81 -15.91 -4.89
C ASN A 245 29.41 -16.25 -4.40
N PRO A 246 28.84 -17.39 -4.81
CA PRO A 246 27.53 -17.80 -4.32
C PRO A 246 27.61 -17.94 -2.79
N PRO A 247 26.59 -17.45 -2.04
CA PRO A 247 26.52 -17.78 -0.62
C PRO A 247 26.45 -19.30 -0.49
N HIS A 248 27.26 -19.89 0.40
CA HIS A 248 27.29 -21.33 0.64
C HIS A 248 25.87 -21.87 0.79
N MET A 249 25.43 -22.68 -0.17
CA MET A 249 24.20 -23.44 -0.03
C MET A 249 24.43 -24.46 1.08
N ARG A 250 23.72 -24.33 2.21
CA ARG A 250 23.45 -25.51 3.03
C ARG A 250 22.63 -26.47 2.17
N PRO A 251 23.03 -27.74 2.01
CA PRO A 251 22.32 -28.67 1.14
C PRO A 251 20.89 -28.86 1.64
N ARG A 252 19.94 -28.66 0.72
CA ARG A 252 18.54 -29.02 0.92
C ARG A 252 18.44 -30.53 0.76
N ALA A 253 18.34 -31.25 1.87
CA ALA A 253 18.06 -32.68 1.83
C ALA A 253 16.71 -32.92 1.13
N ASN A 254 16.73 -33.69 0.05
CA ASN A 254 15.52 -34.25 -0.56
C ASN A 254 15.22 -35.59 0.12
N GLY A 255 13.95 -35.80 0.45
CA GLY A 255 13.42 -37.08 0.91
C GLY A 255 11.89 -36.98 0.85
N GLY A 256 11.28 -37.62 -0.14
CA GLY A 256 9.83 -37.64 -0.31
C GLY A 256 9.24 -38.97 0.13
N ALA A 257 8.00 -38.93 0.64
CA ALA A 257 7.06 -40.05 0.89
C ALA A 257 7.62 -41.25 1.70
N THR A 258 7.05 -41.65 2.83
CA THR A 258 5.71 -42.26 2.96
C THR A 258 5.30 -42.40 4.44
N GLY A 259 4.00 -42.62 4.71
CA GLY A 259 3.58 -43.58 5.75
C GLY A 259 3.35 -43.09 7.19
N GLN A 260 2.07 -42.84 7.50
CA GLN A 260 1.33 -43.27 8.71
C GLN A 260 1.80 -42.97 10.16
N SER A 261 0.81 -42.48 10.92
CA SER A 261 0.43 -42.87 12.30
C SER A 261 1.30 -42.57 13.54
N SER A 262 0.66 -41.80 14.44
CA SER A 262 0.50 -42.10 15.88
C SER A 262 1.54 -41.68 16.94
N GLN A 263 0.96 -41.26 18.07
CA GLN A 263 1.44 -41.21 19.47
C GLN A 263 2.40 -40.12 19.99
N GLN A 264 1.80 -39.32 20.87
CA GLN A 264 2.27 -38.80 22.17
C GLN A 264 3.65 -39.22 22.71
N SER A 265 4.45 -38.24 23.14
CA SER A 265 5.02 -38.11 24.51
C SER A 265 5.75 -36.74 24.59
N SER A 266 5.40 -35.88 25.54
CA SER A 266 5.98 -35.74 26.89
C SER A 266 7.47 -35.32 26.91
N TRP A 267 7.72 -34.06 27.29
CA TRP A 267 9.01 -33.56 27.76
C TRP A 267 8.78 -32.71 29.02
N PRO A 268 9.31 -33.09 30.20
CA PRO A 268 9.22 -32.29 31.42
C PRO A 268 10.32 -31.23 31.49
N TRP A 269 10.05 -30.16 32.24
CA TRP A 269 11.02 -29.12 32.62
C TRP A 269 11.87 -29.57 33.81
N ASN A 270 13.16 -29.16 33.83
CA ASN A 270 14.04 -28.89 34.99
C ASN A 270 15.50 -28.74 34.48
N ASN A 271 16.42 -28.02 35.12
CA ASN A 271 16.28 -26.89 36.05
C ASN A 271 17.57 -26.02 36.00
N SER A 272 17.52 -24.84 36.59
CA SER A 272 18.60 -23.85 36.69
C SER A 272 19.92 -24.31 37.35
N SER A 273 21.08 -23.81 36.88
CA SER A 273 22.26 -23.54 37.73
C SER A 273 23.21 -22.48 37.12
N THR A 274 23.44 -21.38 37.83
CA THR A 274 24.62 -20.50 37.75
C THR A 274 25.56 -20.84 38.93
N PRO A 275 26.90 -20.59 38.91
CA PRO A 275 27.40 -19.23 39.24
C PRO A 275 28.84 -18.80 38.79
N THR A 276 29.12 -17.50 39.01
CA THR A 276 30.39 -16.85 39.46
C THR A 276 31.63 -16.61 38.56
N THR A 277 31.81 -15.32 38.22
CA THR A 277 33.01 -14.44 38.39
C THR A 277 34.42 -14.82 37.86
N LYS A 278 35.02 -13.92 37.06
CA LYS A 278 36.15 -13.02 37.42
C LYS A 278 36.50 -12.02 36.29
N ASN A 279 37.14 -10.90 36.64
CA ASN A 279 37.57 -9.77 35.80
C ASN A 279 38.81 -9.10 36.45
N PRO A 280 39.54 -8.14 35.83
CA PRO A 280 39.56 -7.73 34.42
C PRO A 280 40.87 -8.23 33.74
N PRO A 281 41.99 -7.49 33.46
CA PRO A 281 42.35 -6.07 33.62
C PRO A 281 42.26 -5.25 32.29
N LEU A 282 43.19 -4.31 32.04
CA LEU A 282 43.26 -3.37 30.91
C LEU A 282 44.44 -3.64 29.95
N GLN A 283 44.31 -3.21 28.69
CA GLN A 283 45.45 -2.72 27.90
C GLN A 283 45.03 -1.58 26.95
N THR A 284 45.83 -0.51 26.93
CA THR A 284 45.71 0.65 26.03
C THR A 284 46.69 0.51 24.87
N CYS A 285 46.29 0.92 23.66
CA CYS A 285 47.24 1.17 22.56
C CYS A 285 46.91 2.49 21.88
N SER A 286 47.85 3.42 21.94
CA SER A 286 47.91 4.58 21.05
C SER A 286 48.05 4.14 19.59
N LYS A 287 47.58 5.00 18.67
CA LYS A 287 48.08 5.04 17.30
C LYS A 287 48.71 6.41 17.07
N GLY A 288 49.90 6.41 16.48
CA GLY A 288 50.36 7.51 15.63
C GLY A 288 49.81 7.35 14.21
#